data_AF-A0A2D6IJN6-F1
#
_entry.id   AF-A0A2D6IJN6-F1
#
_cell.length_a   1.000
_cell.length_b   1.000
_cell.length_c   1.000
_cell.angle_alpha   90.00
_cell.angle_beta   90.00
_cell.angle_gamma   90.00
#
_symmetry.space_group_name_H-M   'P 1'
#
loop_
_entity.id
_entity.type
_entity.pdbx_description
1 polymer ?
#
loop_
_entity_poly.entity_id
_entity_poly.type
_entity_poly.pdbx_seq_one_letter_code
_entity_poly.pdbx_strand_id
1 'polypeptide(L)'
;MKKIFSFVILLSLISIGGTALAQEAELPDPGLTPDSPFYFLERLVEGIGTFFTFGNIKKAERYTALAAERLAEAKALVEKGKSKLVEKILARYED
;
A
#
# COMPACT_ATOMS: atom_id res chain seq x y z
N MET A 1 -4.36 -41.93 -23.28
CA MET A 1 -3.35 -41.60 -22.25
C MET A 1 -2.86 -40.15 -22.33
N LYS A 2 -2.37 -39.65 -23.48
CA LYS A 2 -1.91 -38.25 -23.65
C LYS A 2 -2.94 -37.17 -23.23
N LYS A 3 -4.22 -37.36 -23.55
CA LYS A 3 -5.30 -36.39 -23.23
C LYS A 3 -5.62 -36.31 -21.73
N ILE A 4 -5.56 -37.45 -21.04
CA ILE A 4 -5.78 -37.56 -19.59
C ILE A 4 -4.61 -36.93 -18.85
N PHE A 5 -3.39 -37.18 -19.33
CA PHE A 5 -2.17 -36.56 -18.78
C PHE A 5 -2.17 -35.03 -18.93
N SER A 6 -2.60 -34.52 -20.09
CA SER A 6 -2.72 -33.07 -20.32
C SER A 6 -3.80 -32.42 -19.46
N PHE A 7 -4.89 -33.15 -19.17
CA PHE A 7 -5.96 -32.67 -18.29
C PHE A 7 -5.53 -32.59 -16.83
N VAL A 8 -4.72 -33.56 -16.36
CA VAL A 8 -4.16 -33.56 -15.00
C VAL A 8 -3.16 -32.42 -14.80
N ILE A 9 -2.35 -32.10 -15.81
CA ILE A 9 -1.42 -30.95 -15.77
C ILE A 9 -2.19 -29.62 -15.72
N LEU A 10 -3.26 -29.49 -16.51
CA LEU A 10 -4.09 -28.29 -16.52
C LEU A 10 -4.81 -28.10 -15.18
N LEU A 11 -5.25 -29.19 -14.56
CA LEU A 11 -5.91 -29.16 -13.25
C LEU A 11 -4.92 -28.80 -12.12
N SER A 12 -3.67 -29.26 -12.19
CA SER A 12 -2.66 -28.94 -11.17
C SER A 12 -2.17 -27.48 -11.25
N LEU A 13 -2.21 -26.87 -12.44
CA LEU A 13 -1.87 -25.44 -12.61
C LEU A 13 -2.90 -24.51 -11.97
N ILE A 14 -4.16 -24.93 -11.88
CA ILE A 14 -5.23 -24.15 -11.26
C ILE A 14 -5.08 -24.09 -9.72
N SER A 15 -4.53 -25.13 -9.09
CA SER A 15 -4.36 -25.19 -7.63
C SER A 15 -3.20 -24.33 -7.07
N ILE A 16 -2.34 -23.76 -7.92
CA ILE A 16 -1.23 -22.89 -7.49
C ILE A 16 -1.66 -21.41 -7.44
N GLY A 17 -2.77 -21.06 -8.09
CA GLY A 17 -3.29 -19.69 -8.09
C GLY A 17 -4.37 -19.49 -7.03
N GLY A 18 -4.03 -18.95 -5.86
CA GLY A 18 -5.03 -18.22 -5.08
C GLY A 18 -5.08 -18.37 -3.57
N THR A 19 -4.07 -18.90 -2.88
CA THR A 19 -3.97 -18.69 -1.42
C THR A 19 -3.21 -17.40 -1.15
N ALA A 20 -3.91 -16.26 -1.17
CA ALA A 20 -3.39 -15.04 -0.58
C ALA A 20 -3.40 -15.22 0.95
N LEU A 21 -2.24 -15.46 1.54
CA LEU A 21 -2.08 -15.32 2.98
C LEU A 21 -2.28 -13.83 3.28
N ALA A 22 -3.35 -13.50 4.00
CA ALA A 22 -3.52 -12.19 4.60
C ALA A 22 -2.46 -12.05 5.70
N GLN A 23 -1.24 -11.73 5.29
CA GLN A 23 -0.20 -11.39 6.23
C GLN A 23 -0.56 -10.01 6.77
N GLU A 24 -0.92 -9.96 8.04
CA GLU A 24 -1.05 -8.71 8.79
C GLU A 24 0.35 -8.10 8.89
N ALA A 25 0.72 -7.34 7.85
CA ALA A 25 1.88 -6.48 7.90
C ALA A 25 1.62 -5.46 9.00
N GLU A 26 2.50 -5.42 10.00
CA GLU A 26 2.49 -4.37 10.99
C GLU A 26 2.79 -3.06 10.25
N LEU A 27 1.77 -2.21 10.17
CA LEU A 27 1.88 -0.90 9.54
C LEU A 27 2.61 0.05 10.49
N PRO A 28 3.39 1.01 9.95
CA PRO A 28 4.02 2.03 10.78
C PRO A 28 2.96 2.91 11.46
N ASP A 29 3.43 3.77 12.38
CA ASP A 29 2.58 4.83 12.93
C ASP A 29 2.05 5.73 11.79
N PRO A 30 0.74 6.03 11.76
CA PRO A 30 0.14 6.83 10.69
C PRO A 30 0.50 8.32 10.75
N GLY A 31 1.21 8.78 11.78
CA GLY A 31 1.60 10.18 11.95
C GLY A 31 0.40 11.13 11.96
N LEU A 32 0.54 12.26 11.27
CA LEU A 32 -0.59 13.14 11.02
C LEU A 32 -1.46 12.57 9.91
N THR A 33 -2.69 12.18 10.21
CA THR A 33 -3.67 11.79 9.17
C THR A 33 -4.31 13.01 8.49
N PRO A 34 -4.96 12.85 7.31
CA PRO A 34 -5.74 13.91 6.64
C PRO A 34 -6.89 14.52 7.44
N ASP A 35 -7.23 13.92 8.58
CA ASP A 35 -8.20 14.44 9.54
C ASP A 35 -7.65 15.61 10.39
N SER A 36 -6.32 15.76 10.41
CA SER A 36 -5.64 16.86 11.10
C SER A 36 -5.58 18.12 10.22
N PRO A 37 -5.87 19.32 10.78
CA PRO A 37 -5.67 20.58 10.06
C PRO A 37 -4.19 20.85 9.73
N PHE A 38 -3.27 20.16 10.41
CA PHE A 38 -1.82 20.29 10.20
C PHE A 38 -1.25 19.25 9.23
N TYR A 39 -2.09 18.45 8.56
CA TYR A 39 -1.63 17.43 7.61
C TYR A 39 -0.74 17.97 6.49
N PHE A 40 -0.88 19.26 6.14
CA PHE A 40 0.00 19.90 5.17
C PHE A 40 1.47 19.94 5.59
N LEU A 41 1.77 19.91 6.90
CA LEU A 41 3.14 19.87 7.42
C LEU A 41 3.78 18.51 7.18
N GLU A 42 3.03 17.41 7.38
CA GLU A 42 3.47 16.05 7.05
C GLU A 42 3.94 16.01 5.59
N ARG A 43 3.06 16.45 4.69
CA ARG A 43 3.31 16.54 3.25
C ARG A 43 4.56 17.36 2.90
N LEU A 44 4.79 18.47 3.60
CA LEU A 44 5.96 19.32 3.38
C LEU A 44 7.25 18.58 3.77
N VAL A 45 7.27 17.95 4.94
CA VAL A 45 8.43 17.19 5.45
C VAL A 45 8.73 15.99 4.56
N GLU A 46 7.70 15.25 4.14
CA GLU A 46 7.81 14.16 3.17
C GLU A 46 8.41 14.64 1.84
N GLY A 47 7.94 15.78 1.32
CA GLY A 47 8.42 16.37 0.08
C GLY A 47 9.90 16.75 0.17
N ILE A 48 10.28 17.46 1.24
CA ILE A 48 11.67 17.84 1.52
C ILE A 48 12.56 16.59 1.58
N GLY A 49 12.19 15.60 2.39
CA GLY A 49 13.01 14.40 2.50
C GLY A 49 13.09 13.63 1.18
N THR A 50 12.05 13.65 0.34
CA THR A 50 12.05 12.96 -0.96
C THR A 50 12.97 13.66 -1.94
N PHE A 51 12.92 15.00 -1.94
CA PHE A 51 13.81 15.84 -2.72
C PHE A 51 15.29 15.57 -2.39
N PHE A 52 15.62 15.41 -1.11
CA PHE A 52 16.99 15.11 -0.66
C PHE A 52 17.34 13.61 -0.65
N THR A 53 16.47 12.72 -1.12
CA THR A 53 16.78 11.29 -1.23
C THR A 53 17.37 10.98 -2.60
N PHE A 54 18.65 10.67 -2.65
CA PHE A 54 19.39 10.42 -3.88
C PHE A 54 19.67 8.93 -4.12
N GLY A 55 19.68 8.54 -5.40
CA GLY A 55 19.92 7.16 -5.83
C GLY A 55 18.65 6.30 -5.90
N ASN A 56 18.64 5.37 -6.85
CA ASN A 56 17.44 4.59 -7.18
C ASN A 56 16.95 3.71 -6.03
N ILE A 57 17.87 2.99 -5.37
CA ILE A 57 17.53 2.10 -4.25
C ILE A 57 16.96 2.89 -3.07
N LYS A 58 17.63 3.98 -2.69
CA LYS A 58 17.17 4.85 -1.58
C LYS A 58 15.83 5.52 -1.89
N LYS A 59 15.60 5.94 -3.13
CA LYS A 59 14.30 6.44 -3.56
C LYS A 59 13.22 5.36 -3.49
N ALA A 60 13.50 4.13 -3.94
CA ALA A 60 12.55 3.02 -3.86
C ALA A 60 12.19 2.66 -2.41
N GLU A 61 13.18 2.59 -1.51
CA GLU A 61 12.98 2.41 -0.07
C GLU A 61 12.07 3.51 0.50
N ARG A 62 12.36 4.76 0.15
CA ARG A 62 11.57 5.92 0.60
C ARG A 62 10.13 5.87 0.13
N TYR A 63 9.89 5.62 -1.16
CA TYR A 63 8.52 5.55 -1.67
C TYR A 63 7.75 4.36 -1.07
N THR A 64 8.43 3.24 -0.82
CA THR A 64 7.82 2.10 -0.11
C THR A 64 7.42 2.47 1.32
N ALA A 65 8.26 3.19 2.05
CA ALA A 65 7.94 3.65 3.40
C ALA A 65 6.74 4.61 3.41
N LEU A 66 6.71 5.57 2.49
CA LEU A 66 5.57 6.49 2.33
C LEU A 66 4.30 5.72 1.98
N ALA A 67 4.36 4.72 1.10
CA ALA A 67 3.20 3.88 0.78
C ALA A 67 2.67 3.12 2.01
N ALA A 68 3.55 2.58 2.85
CA ALA A 68 3.17 1.91 4.10
C ALA A 68 2.48 2.88 5.08
N GLU A 69 2.97 4.10 5.20
CA GLU A 69 2.34 5.15 6.00
C GLU A 69 0.95 5.52 5.50
N ARG A 70 0.73 5.51 4.18
CA ARG A 70 -0.58 5.82 3.57
C ARG A 70 -1.60 4.73 3.82
N LEU A 71 -1.16 3.47 3.85
CA LEU A 71 -1.98 2.36 4.33
C LEU A 71 -2.31 2.52 5.82
N ALA A 72 -1.35 2.94 6.64
CA ALA A 72 -1.57 3.20 8.07
C ALA A 72 -2.61 4.31 8.29
N GLU A 73 -2.50 5.43 7.58
CA GLU A 73 -3.47 6.52 7.61
C GLU A 73 -4.86 6.06 7.19
N ALA A 74 -4.95 5.33 6.07
CA ALA A 74 -6.21 4.80 5.59
C ALA A 74 -6.86 3.88 6.64
N LYS A 75 -6.08 2.97 7.24
CA LYS A 75 -6.55 2.10 8.34
C LYS A 75 -7.06 2.93 9.51
N ALA A 76 -6.30 3.91 9.97
CA ALA A 76 -6.69 4.77 11.09
C ALA A 76 -7.96 5.60 10.79
N LEU A 77 -8.17 6.02 9.54
CA LEU A 77 -9.39 6.72 9.13
C LEU A 77 -10.60 5.79 9.04
N VAL A 78 -10.42 4.56 8.54
CA VAL A 78 -11.47 3.53 8.52
C VAL A 78 -11.91 3.20 9.94
N GLU A 79 -10.97 2.99 10.87
CA GLU A 79 -11.25 2.75 12.28
C GLU A 79 -12.01 3.91 12.94
N LYS A 80 -11.81 5.15 12.47
CA LYS A 80 -12.54 6.34 12.89
C LYS A 80 -13.87 6.58 12.14
N GLY A 81 -14.24 5.70 11.21
CA GLY A 81 -15.46 5.84 10.38
C GLY A 81 -15.41 6.98 9.36
N LYS A 82 -14.22 7.44 8.97
CA LYS A 82 -14.00 8.60 8.09
C LYS A 82 -13.73 8.19 6.64
N SER A 83 -14.58 7.33 6.06
CA SER A 83 -14.37 6.75 4.73
C SER A 83 -14.20 7.78 3.60
N LYS A 84 -14.86 8.96 3.68
CA LYS A 84 -14.66 10.05 2.71
C LYS A 84 -13.23 10.58 2.66
N LEU A 85 -12.51 10.55 3.78
CA LEU A 85 -11.11 10.96 3.82
C LEU A 85 -10.19 9.88 3.23
N VAL A 86 -10.59 8.60 3.30
CA VAL A 86 -9.86 7.50 2.65
C VAL A 86 -9.95 7.62 1.13
N GLU A 87 -11.13 7.95 0.58
CA GLU A 87 -11.28 8.22 -0.87
C GLU A 87 -10.35 9.35 -1.33
N LYS A 88 -10.20 10.40 -0.52
CA LYS A 88 -9.26 11.51 -0.79
C LYS A 88 -7.79 11.06 -0.79
N ILE A 89 -7.43 10.07 0.04
CA ILE A 89 -6.09 9.46 -0.01
C ILE A 89 -5.92 8.71 -1.33
N LEU A 90 -6.88 7.86 -1.68
CA LEU A 90 -6.82 6.97 -2.86
C LEU A 90 -6.82 7.73 -4.18
N ALA A 91 -7.67 8.74 -4.33
CA ALA A 91 -7.78 9.54 -5.55
C ALA A 91 -6.43 10.18 -5.98
N ARG A 92 -5.51 10.40 -5.05
CA ARG A 92 -4.18 10.98 -5.36
C ARG A 92 -3.18 9.99 -5.96
N TYR A 93 -3.51 8.70 -5.99
CA TYR A 93 -2.68 7.66 -6.59
C TYR A 93 -3.22 7.18 -7.95
N GLU A 94 -4.32 7.77 -8.41
CA GLU A 94 -4.94 7.48 -9.72
C GLU A 94 -4.46 8.43 -10.84
N ASP A 95 -3.71 9.49 -10.49
CA ASP A 95 -3.05 10.44 -11.41
C ASP A 95 -1.57 10.12 -11.64
#